data_AF-A0A931MH50-F1
#
_entry.id   AF-A0A931MH50-F1
#
_cell.length_a   1.000
_cell.length_b   1.000
_cell.length_c   1.000
_cell.angle_alpha   90.00
_cell.angle_beta   90.00
_cell.angle_gamma   90.00
#
_symmetry.space_group_name_H-M   'P 1'
#
loop_
_entity.id
_entity.type
_entity.pdbx_description
1 polymer ?
#
loop_
_entity_poly.entity_id
_entity_poly.type
_entity_poly.pdbx_seq_one_letter_code
_entity_poly.pdbx_strand_id
1 'polypeptide(L)'
;MPNIASVLKSEISRLARKEVRAETDSLKEASTRYRSDIAALRKQIKAMESQIRQLSKGGGRGASSAGKPQEEPTERLRFSAKGLASRRRKLGLSAEAFGALIGVTGQSIYKWETGKATPRAAQLKAIAGVRSLGKREANARLAALQP
;
A
#
# COMPACT_ATOMS: atom_id res chain seq x y z
N MET A 1 -21.61 -24.09 66.25
CA MET A 1 -20.53 -23.07 66.24
C MET A 1 -19.77 -23.19 64.92
N PRO A 2 -19.73 -22.15 64.06
CA PRO A 2 -18.98 -22.22 62.82
C PRO A 2 -17.48 -22.43 63.11
N ASN A 3 -16.84 -23.32 62.35
CA ASN A 3 -15.43 -23.66 62.51
C ASN A 3 -14.56 -22.51 61.95
N ILE A 4 -13.82 -21.82 62.82
CA ILE A 4 -13.00 -20.64 62.49
C ILE A 4 -12.03 -20.92 61.33
N ALA A 5 -11.44 -22.11 61.28
CA ALA A 5 -10.54 -22.50 60.20
C ALA A 5 -11.25 -22.56 58.83
N SER A 6 -12.51 -22.98 58.78
CA SER A 6 -13.30 -22.98 57.55
C SER A 6 -13.66 -21.57 57.08
N VAL A 7 -13.99 -20.66 58.02
CA VAL A 7 -14.30 -19.26 57.71
C VAL A 7 -13.06 -18.56 57.15
N LEU A 8 -11.90 -18.71 57.79
CA LEU A 8 -10.65 -18.11 57.32
C LEU A 8 -10.22 -18.64 55.95
N LYS A 9 -10.29 -19.96 55.71
CA LYS A 9 -9.99 -20.53 54.38
C LYS A 9 -10.92 -20.00 53.29
N SER A 10 -12.20 -19.83 53.60
CA SER A 10 -13.18 -19.27 52.67
C SER A 10 -12.85 -17.82 52.31
N GLU A 11 -12.43 -17.04 53.30
CA GLU A 11 -12.09 -15.63 53.13
C GLU A 11 -10.77 -15.43 52.37
N ILE A 12 -9.74 -16.23 52.68
CA ILE A 12 -8.49 -16.26 51.91
C ILE A 12 -8.77 -16.61 50.44
N SER A 13 -9.60 -17.62 50.19
CA SER A 13 -9.98 -18.02 48.83
C SER A 13 -10.79 -16.93 48.12
N ARG A 14 -11.62 -16.19 48.83
CA ARG A 14 -12.39 -15.07 48.30
C ARG A 14 -11.49 -13.91 47.90
N LEU A 15 -10.55 -13.52 48.76
CA LEU A 15 -9.59 -12.45 48.50
C LEU A 15 -8.63 -12.83 47.36
N ALA A 16 -8.06 -14.04 47.38
CA ALA A 16 -7.20 -14.51 46.30
C ALA A 16 -7.90 -14.47 44.93
N ARG A 17 -9.17 -14.90 44.87
CA ARG A 17 -9.98 -14.81 43.63
C ARG A 17 -10.27 -13.37 43.22
N LYS A 18 -10.45 -12.45 44.19
CA LYS A 18 -10.68 -11.03 43.92
C LYS A 18 -9.45 -10.39 43.30
N GLU A 19 -8.28 -10.61 43.88
CA GLU A 19 -7.01 -10.05 43.38
C GLU A 19 -6.67 -10.61 41.99
N VAL A 20 -6.77 -11.93 41.78
CA VAL A 20 -6.53 -12.55 40.46
C VAL A 20 -7.48 -12.00 39.40
N ARG A 21 -8.75 -11.73 39.74
CA ARG A 21 -9.68 -11.09 38.80
C ARG A 21 -9.25 -9.66 38.49
N ALA A 22 -8.94 -8.85 39.49
CA ALA A 22 -8.50 -7.47 39.30
C ALA A 22 -7.28 -7.37 38.37
N GLU A 23 -6.32 -8.29 38.50
CA GLU A 23 -5.14 -8.34 37.61
C GLU A 23 -5.47 -8.87 36.21
N THR A 24 -6.33 -9.89 36.08
CA THR A 24 -6.55 -10.59 34.80
C THR A 24 -7.66 -10.00 33.94
N ASP A 25 -8.58 -9.21 34.49
CA ASP A 25 -9.76 -8.75 33.77
C ASP A 25 -9.40 -7.77 32.65
N SER A 26 -8.48 -6.83 32.90
CA SER A 26 -7.97 -5.93 31.86
C SER A 26 -7.30 -6.69 30.69
N LEU A 27 -6.56 -7.75 31.00
CA LEU A 27 -5.91 -8.60 30.01
C LEU A 27 -6.94 -9.40 29.19
N LYS A 28 -7.99 -9.93 29.83
CA LYS A 28 -9.08 -10.62 29.14
C LYS A 28 -9.80 -9.67 28.19
N GLU A 29 -10.15 -8.47 28.65
CA GLU A 29 -10.78 -7.45 27.81
C GLU A 29 -9.91 -7.10 26.60
N ALA A 30 -8.63 -6.79 26.82
CA ALA A 30 -7.68 -6.52 25.73
C ALA A 30 -7.58 -7.72 24.75
N SER A 31 -7.51 -8.95 25.26
CA SER A 31 -7.46 -10.16 24.46
C SER A 31 -8.71 -10.35 23.60
N THR A 32 -9.90 -10.09 24.14
CA THR A 32 -11.16 -10.17 23.37
C THR A 32 -11.19 -9.11 22.27
N ARG A 33 -10.77 -7.88 22.57
CA ARG A 33 -10.69 -6.78 21.60
C ARG A 33 -9.68 -7.06 20.49
N TYR A 34 -8.50 -7.57 20.83
CA TYR A 34 -7.52 -7.95 19.81
C TYR A 34 -8.02 -9.08 18.91
N ARG A 35 -8.74 -10.07 19.44
CA ARG A 35 -9.35 -11.11 18.61
C ARG A 35 -10.37 -10.53 17.61
N SER A 36 -11.22 -9.58 18.04
CA SER A 36 -12.16 -8.92 17.13
C SER A 36 -11.45 -8.05 16.09
N ASP A 37 -10.42 -7.31 16.49
CA ASP A 37 -9.66 -6.43 15.59
C ASP A 37 -8.91 -7.24 14.54
N ILE A 38 -8.28 -8.36 14.95
CA ILE A 38 -7.62 -9.29 14.02
C ILE A 38 -8.62 -9.87 13.02
N ALA A 39 -9.83 -10.25 13.46
CA ALA A 39 -10.86 -10.76 12.57
C ALA A 39 -11.32 -9.68 11.56
N ALA A 40 -11.51 -8.44 12.02
CA ALA A 40 -11.89 -7.31 11.17
C ALA A 40 -10.79 -7.00 10.13
N LEU A 41 -9.53 -6.94 10.55
CA LEU A 41 -8.39 -6.71 9.66
C LEU A 41 -8.25 -7.83 8.62
N ARG A 42 -8.37 -9.10 9.02
CA ARG A 42 -8.35 -10.23 8.07
C ARG A 42 -9.47 -10.14 7.04
N LYS A 43 -10.68 -9.72 7.45
CA LYS A 43 -11.81 -9.49 6.54
C LYS A 43 -11.53 -8.35 5.56
N GLN A 44 -10.95 -7.24 6.03
CA GLN A 44 -10.55 -6.12 5.18
C GLN A 44 -9.48 -6.51 4.17
N ILE A 45 -8.43 -7.23 4.60
CA ILE A 45 -7.38 -7.75 3.72
C ILE A 45 -8.01 -8.62 2.62
N LYS A 46 -8.85 -9.59 2.97
CA LYS A 46 -9.53 -10.45 2.00
C LYS A 46 -10.41 -9.65 1.02
N ALA A 47 -11.11 -8.62 1.50
CA ALA A 47 -11.92 -7.75 0.66
C ALA A 47 -11.05 -6.97 -0.35
N MET A 48 -9.95 -6.37 0.10
CA MET A 48 -9.00 -5.67 -0.77
C MET A 48 -8.35 -6.61 -1.78
N GLU A 49 -7.91 -7.80 -1.35
CA GLU A 49 -7.37 -8.83 -2.26
C GLU A 49 -8.40 -9.23 -3.32
N SER A 50 -9.67 -9.36 -2.95
CA SER A 50 -10.74 -9.67 -3.90
C SER A 50 -10.97 -8.54 -4.91
N GLN A 51 -10.91 -7.28 -4.47
CA GLN A 51 -10.99 -6.11 -5.34
C GLN A 51 -9.81 -6.06 -6.31
N ILE A 52 -8.58 -6.31 -5.83
CA ILE A 52 -7.39 -6.41 -6.68
C ILE A 52 -7.57 -7.51 -7.73
N ARG A 53 -8.08 -8.69 -7.34
CA ARG A 53 -8.38 -9.79 -8.27
C ARG A 53 -9.47 -9.44 -9.29
N GLN A 54 -10.51 -8.72 -8.88
CA GLN A 54 -11.56 -8.27 -9.79
C GLN A 54 -11.06 -7.23 -10.78
N LEU A 55 -10.26 -6.26 -10.32
CA LEU A 55 -9.64 -5.26 -11.18
C LEU A 55 -8.61 -5.89 -12.14
N SER A 56 -7.79 -6.82 -11.65
CA SER A 56 -6.83 -7.54 -12.50
C SER A 56 -7.51 -8.46 -13.53
N LYS A 57 -8.65 -9.06 -13.17
CA LYS A 57 -9.45 -9.88 -14.09
C LYS A 57 -10.33 -9.06 -15.03
N GLY A 58 -10.76 -7.88 -14.60
CA GLY A 58 -11.50 -6.89 -15.40
C GLY A 58 -10.65 -6.29 -16.52
N GLY A 59 -9.33 -6.15 -16.30
CA GLY A 59 -8.39 -5.77 -17.35
C GLY A 59 -8.23 -6.82 -18.48
N GLY A 60 -8.69 -8.06 -18.29
CA GLY A 60 -8.63 -9.13 -19.29
C GLY A 60 -9.96 -9.48 -19.96
N ARG A 61 -11.10 -9.00 -19.44
CA ARG A 61 -12.45 -9.42 -19.91
C ARG A 61 -13.14 -8.43 -20.85
N GLY A 62 -12.45 -7.36 -21.25
CA GLY A 62 -12.86 -6.47 -22.34
C GLY A 62 -12.28 -6.84 -23.71
N ALA A 63 -11.48 -7.91 -23.84
CA ALA A 63 -10.75 -8.23 -25.07
C ALA A 63 -11.48 -9.19 -26.03
N SER A 64 -12.80 -9.38 -25.89
CA SER A 64 -13.55 -10.28 -26.79
C SER A 64 -14.98 -9.78 -27.06
N SER A 65 -15.09 -8.63 -27.72
CA SER A 65 -16.12 -8.41 -28.73
C SER A 65 -15.59 -7.43 -29.77
N ALA A 66 -15.19 -7.96 -30.92
CA ALA A 66 -14.84 -7.16 -32.09
C ALA A 66 -16.09 -6.47 -32.63
N GLY A 67 -16.02 -5.14 -32.81
CA GLY A 67 -17.12 -4.35 -33.35
C GLY A 67 -16.85 -2.86 -33.54
N LYS A 68 -15.81 -2.51 -34.32
CA LYS A 68 -15.53 -1.18 -34.91
C LYS A 68 -15.26 0.02 -33.96
N PRO A 69 -14.48 1.02 -34.41
CA PRO A 69 -13.71 1.90 -33.52
C PRO A 69 -14.60 2.98 -32.92
N GLN A 70 -15.02 2.75 -31.68
CA GLN A 70 -15.54 3.82 -30.83
C GLN A 70 -14.41 4.26 -29.89
N GLU A 71 -14.05 5.52 -30.02
CA GLU A 71 -13.16 6.26 -29.13
C GLU A 71 -13.71 6.22 -27.70
N GLU A 72 -13.40 5.18 -26.94
CA GLU A 72 -13.55 5.18 -25.48
C GLU A 72 -12.31 5.84 -24.87
N PRO A 73 -12.49 6.64 -23.79
CA PRO A 73 -11.62 7.73 -23.47
C PRO A 73 -10.24 7.15 -23.26
N THR A 74 -9.30 7.58 -24.11
CA THR A 74 -7.95 7.76 -23.62
C THR A 74 -8.14 8.45 -22.27
N GLU A 75 -7.85 7.76 -21.16
CA GLU A 75 -7.20 8.46 -20.06
C GLU A 75 -6.03 9.09 -20.77
N ARG A 76 -6.23 10.32 -21.27
CA ARG A 76 -5.23 11.09 -21.96
C ARG A 76 -4.18 11.17 -20.89
N LEU A 77 -3.16 10.32 -20.97
CA LEU A 77 -2.11 10.20 -19.97
C LEU A 77 -1.50 11.58 -19.93
N ARG A 78 -2.04 12.42 -19.03
CA ARG A 78 -1.88 13.84 -19.18
C ARG A 78 -0.47 14.11 -18.73
N PHE A 79 0.36 14.41 -19.72
CA PHE A 79 1.72 14.77 -19.46
C PHE A 79 1.72 16.18 -18.88
N SER A 80 2.40 16.34 -17.75
CA SER A 80 2.67 17.64 -17.18
C SER A 80 4.15 17.69 -16.85
N ALA A 81 4.87 18.62 -17.50
CA ALA A 81 6.28 18.87 -17.24
C ALA A 81 6.54 19.18 -15.75
N LYS A 82 5.67 20.01 -15.14
CA LYS A 82 5.70 20.31 -13.71
C LYS A 82 5.47 19.07 -12.83
N GLY A 83 4.55 18.20 -13.24
CA GLY A 83 4.26 16.93 -12.55
C GLY A 83 5.44 15.96 -12.59
N LEU A 84 6.14 15.88 -13.72
CA LEU A 84 7.35 15.06 -13.88
C LEU A 84 8.46 15.55 -12.93
N ALA A 85 8.76 16.85 -12.95
CA ALA A 85 9.78 17.45 -12.09
C ALA A 85 9.45 17.30 -10.60
N SER A 86 8.18 17.51 -10.21
CA SER A 86 7.73 17.29 -8.83
C SER A 86 7.93 15.83 -8.40
N ARG A 87 7.61 14.87 -9.27
CA ARG A 87 7.76 13.45 -8.97
C ARG A 87 9.23 13.06 -8.79
N ARG A 88 10.10 13.52 -9.69
CA ARG A 88 11.54 13.29 -9.59
C ARG A 88 12.11 13.85 -8.28
N ARG A 89 11.74 15.09 -7.92
CA ARG A 89 12.15 15.71 -6.65
C ARG A 89 11.63 14.94 -5.44
N LYS A 90 10.37 14.47 -5.46
CA LYS A 90 9.79 13.65 -4.38
C LYS A 90 10.54 12.33 -4.17
N LEU A 91 11.03 11.73 -5.25
CA LEU A 91 11.89 10.54 -5.17
C LEU A 91 13.34 10.86 -4.80
N GLY A 92 13.75 12.13 -4.86
CA GLY A 92 15.12 12.56 -4.57
C GLY A 92 16.13 12.10 -5.63
N LEU A 93 15.68 11.93 -6.89
CA LEU A 93 16.52 11.40 -7.97
C LEU A 93 17.06 12.53 -8.87
N SER A 94 18.27 12.33 -9.39
CA SER A 94 18.80 13.14 -10.49
C SER A 94 18.01 12.87 -11.78
N ALA A 95 18.09 13.76 -12.77
CA ALA A 95 17.45 13.54 -14.06
C ALA A 95 18.00 12.30 -14.78
N GLU A 96 19.28 12.00 -14.58
CA GLU A 96 19.94 10.81 -15.13
C GLU A 96 19.44 9.53 -14.47
N ALA A 97 19.40 9.49 -13.13
CA ALA A 97 18.86 8.35 -12.40
C ALA A 97 17.38 8.14 -12.72
N PHE A 98 16.60 9.21 -12.79
CA PHE A 98 15.19 9.11 -13.19
C PHE A 98 15.02 8.64 -14.64
N GLY A 99 15.92 9.08 -15.54
CA GLY A 99 15.98 8.61 -16.91
C GLY A 99 16.27 7.11 -16.99
N ALA A 100 17.32 6.64 -16.28
CA ALA A 100 17.68 5.24 -16.20
C ALA A 100 16.51 4.36 -15.71
N LEU A 101 15.76 4.83 -14.71
CA LEU A 101 14.59 4.13 -14.16
C LEU A 101 13.48 3.91 -15.20
N ILE A 102 13.31 4.83 -16.15
CA ILE A 102 12.29 4.73 -17.22
C ILE A 102 12.86 4.28 -18.57
N GLY A 103 14.17 3.97 -18.64
CA GLY A 103 14.84 3.53 -19.87
C GLY A 103 15.10 4.65 -20.89
N VAL A 104 15.29 5.90 -20.44
CA VAL A 104 15.67 7.03 -21.32
C VAL A 104 16.88 7.78 -20.79
N THR A 105 17.49 8.61 -21.64
CA THR A 105 18.62 9.45 -21.24
C THR A 105 18.17 10.61 -20.34
N GLY A 106 19.04 11.04 -19.42
CA GLY A 106 18.78 12.21 -18.56
C GLY A 106 18.49 13.49 -19.35
N GLN A 107 19.10 13.64 -20.54
CA GLN A 107 18.83 14.76 -21.44
C GLN A 107 17.35 14.80 -21.91
N SER A 108 16.74 13.65 -22.12
CA SER A 108 15.32 13.55 -22.50
C SER A 108 14.41 14.02 -21.35
N ILE A 109 14.74 13.64 -20.11
CA ILE A 109 14.05 14.12 -18.91
C ILE A 109 14.11 15.65 -18.82
N TYR A 110 15.30 16.24 -18.99
CA TYR A 110 15.44 17.71 -18.97
C TYR A 110 14.62 18.40 -20.07
N LYS A 111 14.62 17.87 -21.29
CA LYS A 111 13.82 18.42 -22.40
C LYS A 111 12.31 18.36 -22.10
N TRP A 112 11.85 17.32 -21.42
CA TRP A 112 10.45 17.18 -21.01
C TRP A 112 10.09 18.06 -19.80
N GLU A 113 10.96 18.17 -18.80
CA GLU A 113 10.77 19.04 -17.63
C GLU A 113 10.74 20.52 -18.02
N THR A 114 11.51 20.90 -19.05
CA THR A 114 11.54 22.27 -19.59
C THR A 114 10.49 22.53 -20.68
N GLY A 115 9.71 21.51 -21.07
CA GLY A 115 8.67 21.63 -22.10
C GLY A 115 9.19 21.77 -23.53
N LYS A 116 10.51 21.63 -23.76
CA LYS A 116 11.12 21.68 -25.10
C LYS A 116 10.77 20.48 -25.98
N ALA A 117 10.32 19.38 -25.39
CA ALA A 117 9.85 18.20 -26.11
C ALA A 117 8.72 17.52 -25.33
N THR A 118 7.88 16.77 -26.04
CA THR A 118 6.82 15.95 -25.44
C THR A 118 7.18 14.46 -25.53
N PRO A 119 6.94 13.67 -24.47
CA PRO A 119 7.19 12.24 -24.50
C PRO A 119 6.25 11.53 -25.48
N ARG A 120 6.79 10.55 -26.21
CA ARG A 120 6.01 9.67 -27.10
C ARG A 120 5.12 8.73 -26.28
N ALA A 121 4.13 8.11 -26.91
CA ALA A 121 3.18 7.21 -26.25
C ALA A 121 3.83 6.10 -25.41
N ALA A 122 4.93 5.49 -25.90
CA ALA A 122 5.68 4.49 -25.14
C ALA A 122 6.33 5.06 -23.87
N GLN A 123 6.86 6.28 -23.95
CA GLN A 123 7.50 6.97 -22.83
C GLN A 123 6.48 7.46 -21.81
N LEU A 124 5.28 7.86 -22.25
CA LEU A 124 4.17 8.19 -21.35
C LEU A 124 3.75 7.01 -20.49
N LYS A 125 3.72 5.79 -21.07
CA LYS A 125 3.46 4.55 -20.31
C LYS A 125 4.57 4.28 -19.29
N ALA A 126 5.84 4.46 -19.67
CA ALA A 126 6.97 4.31 -18.74
C ALA A 126 6.92 5.31 -17.57
N ILE A 127 6.61 6.58 -17.86
CA ILE A 127 6.41 7.63 -16.84
C ILE A 127 5.23 7.29 -15.93
N ALA A 128 4.13 6.75 -16.48
CA ALA A 128 2.97 6.31 -15.70
C ALA A 128 3.32 5.16 -14.75
N GLY A 129 4.14 4.20 -15.19
CA GLY A 129 4.61 3.09 -14.34
C GLY A 129 5.43 3.55 -13.13
N VAL A 130 6.10 4.71 -13.21
CA VAL A 130 6.85 5.29 -12.09
C VAL A 130 5.97 6.12 -11.14
N ARG A 131 4.72 6.44 -11.53
CA ARG A 131 3.78 7.20 -10.68
C ARG A 131 3.25 6.42 -9.47
N SER A 132 3.42 5.11 -9.38
CA SER A 132 3.09 4.34 -8.18
C SER A 132 4.31 4.09 -7.27
N LEU A 133 5.54 4.29 -7.76
CA LEU A 133 6.76 3.93 -7.03
C LEU A 133 7.05 4.87 -5.85
N GLY A 134 7.42 4.29 -4.71
CA GLY A 134 7.97 5.00 -3.55
C GLY A 134 9.49 5.20 -3.65
N LYS A 135 10.06 6.07 -2.79
CA LYS A 135 11.51 6.38 -2.79
C LYS A 135 12.39 5.14 -2.61
N ARG A 136 12.02 4.23 -1.70
CA ARG A 136 12.74 2.98 -1.43
C ARG A 136 12.76 2.06 -2.65
N GLU A 137 11.61 1.88 -3.29
CA GLU A 137 11.48 1.01 -4.46
C GLU A 137 12.17 1.59 -5.70
N ALA A 138 12.10 2.91 -5.89
CA ALA A 138 12.80 3.59 -6.98
C ALA A 138 14.33 3.42 -6.85
N ASN A 139 14.88 3.55 -5.63
CA ASN A 139 16.29 3.33 -5.37
C ASN A 139 16.70 1.86 -5.53
N ALA A 140 15.87 0.91 -5.08
CA ALA A 140 16.13 -0.51 -5.26
C ALA A 140 16.17 -0.90 -6.75
N ARG A 141 15.23 -0.38 -7.55
CA ARG A 141 15.22 -0.59 -9.01
C ARG A 141 16.41 0.06 -9.69
N LEU A 142 16.85 1.23 -9.22
CA LEU A 142 18.06 1.86 -9.75
C LEU A 142 19.32 1.08 -9.39
N ALA A 143 19.44 0.59 -8.16
CA ALA A 143 20.54 -0.28 -7.75
C ALA A 143 20.57 -1.59 -8.54
N ALA A 144 19.42 -2.14 -8.94
CA ALA A 144 19.37 -3.33 -9.80
C ALA A 144 19.79 -3.05 -11.26
N LEU A 145 19.75 -1.78 -11.69
CA LEU A 145 20.12 -1.34 -13.04
C LEU A 145 21.57 -0.82 -13.13
N GLN A 146 22.17 -0.46 -12.00
CA GLN A 146 23.57 -0.05 -11.89
C GLN A 146 24.38 -1.22 -11.31
N PRO A 147 25.20 -1.94 -12.11
CA PRO A 147 26.09 -2.97 -11.60
C PRO A 147 27.16 -2.41 -10.66
#